data_AF-A0A1I0N9Q7-F1
#
_entry.id   AF-A0A1I0N9Q7-F1
#
_cell.length_a   1.000
_cell.length_b   1.000
_cell.length_c   1.000
_cell.angle_alpha   90.00
_cell.angle_beta   90.00
_cell.angle_gamma   90.00
#
_symmetry.space_group_name_H-M   'P 1'
#
loop_
_entity.id
_entity.type
_entity.pdbx_description
1 polymer ?
#
loop_
_entity_poly.entity_id
_entity_poly.type
_entity_poly.pdbx_seq_one_letter_code
_entity_poly.pdbx_strand_id
1 'polypeptide(L)'
;MSFTGRIGDVVADRPLALVGVVLALAGVTHFAAWTEGAGPGGQFADALGQGNLTGAMPELATYATVHPAYVAAAVVGVALVFGGD
;
A
#
# COMPACT_ATOMS: atom_id res chain seq x y z
N MET A 1 -22.80 -0.74 22.74
CA MET A 1 -21.43 -1.20 22.41
C MET A 1 -20.57 -0.01 22.03
N SER A 2 -19.48 0.25 22.77
CA SER A 2 -18.53 1.30 22.41
C SER A 2 -17.80 0.94 21.11
N PHE A 3 -17.30 1.95 20.40
CA PHE A 3 -16.50 1.77 19.18
C PHE A 3 -15.29 0.86 19.43
N THR A 4 -14.66 0.99 20.59
CA THR A 4 -13.57 0.13 21.07
C THR A 4 -14.00 -1.33 21.21
N GLY A 5 -15.24 -1.60 21.67
CA GLY A 5 -15.78 -2.96 21.75
C GLY A 5 -15.94 -3.60 20.37
N ARG A 6 -16.43 -2.85 19.38
CA ARG A 6 -16.57 -3.36 18.00
C ARG A 6 -15.22 -3.63 17.33
N ILE A 7 -14.22 -2.80 17.60
CA ILE A 7 -12.86 -3.06 17.11
C ILE A 7 -12.30 -4.31 17.79
N GLY A 8 -12.45 -4.45 19.11
CA GLY A 8 -12.02 -5.62 19.85
C GLY A 8 -12.63 -6.93 19.35
N ASP A 9 -13.93 -6.93 19.05
CA ASP A 9 -14.63 -8.11 18.51
C ASP A 9 -14.17 -8.45 17.09
N VAL A 10 -13.99 -7.45 16.22
CA VAL A 10 -13.43 -7.64 14.86
C VAL A 10 -11.98 -8.13 14.91
N VAL A 11 -11.20 -7.68 15.90
CA VAL A 11 -9.83 -8.16 16.15
C VAL A 11 -9.80 -9.62 16.56
N ALA A 12 -10.73 -10.02 17.43
CA ALA A 12 -10.84 -11.39 17.89
C ALA A 12 -11.27 -12.35 16.77
N ASP A 13 -12.17 -11.91 15.88
CA ASP A 13 -12.75 -12.76 14.84
C ASP A 13 -11.86 -12.91 13.59
N ARG A 14 -11.05 -11.90 13.24
CA ARG A 14 -10.19 -11.95 12.03
C ARG A 14 -8.79 -11.35 12.25
N PRO A 15 -7.95 -11.95 13.11
CA PRO A 15 -6.61 -11.43 13.41
C PRO A 15 -5.70 -11.30 12.18
N LEU A 16 -5.82 -12.23 11.21
CA LEU A 16 -5.07 -12.15 9.96
C LEU A 16 -5.50 -10.97 9.07
N ALA A 17 -6.79 -10.63 9.06
CA ALA A 17 -7.27 -9.47 8.31
C ALA A 17 -6.70 -8.17 8.87
N LEU A 18 -6.50 -8.06 10.19
CA LEU A 18 -5.83 -6.89 10.78
C LEU A 18 -4.36 -6.79 10.41
N VAL A 19 -3.63 -7.91 10.47
CA VAL A 19 -2.25 -7.96 9.97
C VAL A 19 -2.23 -7.54 8.50
N GLY A 20 -3.22 -8.00 7.73
CA GLY A 20 -3.43 -7.60 6.34
C GLY A 20 -3.59 -6.09 6.16
N VAL A 21 -4.46 -5.46 6.94
CA VAL A 21 -4.67 -4.00 6.94
C VAL A 21 -3.37 -3.25 7.25
N VAL A 22 -2.63 -3.67 8.29
CA VAL A 22 -1.38 -3.01 8.68
C VAL A 22 -0.34 -3.10 7.57
N LEU A 23 -0.17 -4.27 6.94
CA LEU A 23 0.75 -4.47 5.83
C LEU A 23 0.34 -3.66 4.59
N ALA A 24 -0.95 -3.65 4.26
CA ALA A 24 -1.49 -2.87 3.15
C ALA A 24 -1.26 -1.37 3.35
N LEU A 25 -1.54 -0.86 4.55
CA LEU A 25 -1.29 0.53 4.91
C LEU A 25 0.20 0.88 4.85
N ALA A 26 1.09 0.03 5.39
CA ALA A 26 2.53 0.27 5.32
C ALA A 26 3.02 0.40 3.87
N GLY A 27 2.57 -0.49 2.98
CA GLY A 27 2.91 -0.42 1.55
C GLY A 27 2.39 0.84 0.87
N VAL A 28 1.12 1.18 1.08
CA VAL A 28 0.47 2.35 0.49
C VAL A 28 1.05 3.66 1.02
N THR A 29 1.27 3.78 2.33
CA THR A 29 1.83 4.99 2.95
C THR A 29 3.26 5.23 2.49
N HIS A 30 4.08 4.18 2.38
CA HIS A 30 5.43 4.33 1.84
C HIS A 30 5.40 4.77 0.38
N PHE A 31 4.53 4.18 -0.45
CA PHE A 31 4.39 4.59 -1.85
C PHE A 31 3.96 6.05 -1.98
N ALA A 32 2.98 6.49 -1.18
CA ALA A 32 2.55 7.89 -1.14
C ALA A 32 3.69 8.83 -0.74
N ALA A 33 4.42 8.52 0.32
CA ALA A 33 5.58 9.32 0.75
C ALA A 33 6.68 9.38 -0.32
N TRP A 34 6.91 8.28 -1.05
CA TRP A 34 7.84 8.26 -2.17
C TRP A 34 7.43 9.23 -3.29
N THR A 35 6.14 9.34 -3.59
CA THR A 35 5.62 10.27 -4.62
C THR A 35 5.78 11.75 -4.29
N GLU A 36 5.94 12.10 -3.01
CA GLU A 36 6.15 13.48 -2.57
C GLU A 36 7.62 13.93 -2.66
N GLY A 37 8.55 13.01 -2.92
CA GLY A 37 9.99 13.30 -2.98
C GLY A 37 10.45 13.95 -4.30
N ALA A 38 11.54 14.73 -4.24
CA ALA A 38 12.14 15.42 -5.39
C ALA A 38 12.92 14.50 -6.38
N GLY A 39 12.52 13.23 -6.52
CA GLY A 39 13.21 12.21 -7.30
C GLY A 39 12.28 11.41 -8.22
N PRO A 40 12.60 10.13 -8.50
CA PRO A 40 11.77 9.21 -9.28
C PRO A 40 10.27 9.24 -8.93
N GLY A 41 9.95 9.35 -7.64
CA GLY A 41 8.56 9.39 -7.18
C GLY A 41 7.81 10.64 -7.56
N GLY A 42 8.44 11.82 -7.50
CA GLY A 42 7.85 13.07 -7.99
C GLY A 42 7.65 13.03 -9.51
N GLN A 43 8.63 12.50 -10.26
CA GLN A 43 8.52 12.34 -11.71
C GLN A 43 7.38 11.39 -12.10
N PHE A 44 7.20 10.30 -11.36
CA PHE A 44 6.05 9.41 -11.50
C PHE A 44 4.72 10.16 -11.27
N ALA A 45 4.62 10.91 -10.18
CA ALA A 45 3.40 11.65 -9.82
C ALA A 45 3.06 12.71 -10.86
N ASP A 46 4.04 13.47 -11.33
CA ASP A 46 3.87 14.49 -12.37
C ASP A 46 3.42 13.87 -13.70
N ALA A 47 4.08 12.79 -14.14
CA ALA A 47 3.71 12.09 -15.37
C ALA A 47 2.28 11.53 -15.30
N LEU A 48 1.91 10.92 -14.17
CA LEU A 48 0.56 10.42 -13.95
C LEU A 48 -0.49 11.55 -13.95
N GLY A 49 -0.18 12.68 -13.29
CA GLY A 49 -1.04 13.86 -13.28
C GLY A 49 -1.27 14.49 -14.65
N GLN A 50 -0.32 14.32 -15.57
CA GLN A 50 -0.42 14.74 -16.97
C GLN A 50 -1.08 13.69 -17.89
N GLY A 51 -1.46 12.52 -17.35
CA GLY A 51 -1.98 11.40 -18.14
C GLY A 51 -0.91 10.67 -18.97
N ASN A 52 0.38 10.95 -18.76
CA ASN A 52 1.50 10.32 -19.45
C ASN A 52 1.85 8.98 -18.80
N LEU A 53 1.04 7.96 -19.05
CA LEU A 53 1.26 6.61 -18.51
C LEU A 53 2.59 6.01 -18.97
N THR A 54 3.00 6.25 -20.22
CA THR A 54 4.27 5.75 -20.75
C THR A 54 5.48 6.35 -20.01
N GLY A 55 5.40 7.62 -19.60
CA GLY A 55 6.42 8.26 -18.76
C GLY A 55 6.40 7.80 -17.30
N ALA A 56 5.24 7.43 -16.76
CA ALA A 56 5.10 6.98 -15.38
C ALA A 56 5.59 5.53 -15.16
N MET A 57 5.40 4.64 -16.14
CA MET A 57 5.71 3.21 -15.98
C MET A 57 7.17 2.88 -15.62
N PRO A 58 8.19 3.51 -16.23
CA PRO A 58 9.59 3.27 -15.86
C PRO A 58 9.88 3.57 -14.38
N GLU A 59 9.34 4.66 -13.86
CA GLU A 59 9.54 5.06 -12.46
C GLU A 59 8.81 4.12 -11.50
N LEU A 60 7.61 3.66 -11.86
CA LEU A 60 6.89 2.65 -11.08
C LEU A 60 7.62 1.31 -11.06
N ALA A 61 8.20 0.89 -12.18
CA ALA A 61 9.03 -0.32 -12.24
C ALA A 61 10.28 -0.17 -11.36
N THR A 62 10.91 1.00 -11.37
CA THR A 62 12.03 1.33 -10.48
C THR A 62 11.60 1.27 -9.01
N TYR A 63 10.43 1.79 -8.65
CA TYR A 63 9.89 1.66 -7.30
C TYR A 63 9.79 0.20 -6.86
N ALA A 64 9.21 -0.67 -7.70
CA ALA A 64 9.03 -2.08 -7.35
C ALA A 64 10.35 -2.83 -7.13
N THR A 65 11.42 -2.45 -7.84
CA THR A 65 12.75 -3.07 -7.72
C THR A 65 13.54 -2.56 -6.53
N VAL A 66 13.43 -1.26 -6.21
CA VAL A 66 14.15 -0.63 -5.07
C VAL A 66 13.42 -0.87 -3.75
N HIS A 67 12.09 -1.03 -3.77
CA HIS A 67 11.24 -1.14 -2.60
C HIS A 67 10.38 -2.44 -2.59
N PRO A 68 10.97 -3.63 -2.84
CA PRO A 68 10.20 -4.87 -3.01
C PRO A 68 9.44 -5.26 -1.75
N ALA A 69 9.96 -4.92 -0.57
CA ALA A 69 9.30 -5.20 0.72
C ALA A 69 7.95 -4.49 0.85
N TYR A 70 7.84 -3.23 0.39
CA TYR A 70 6.61 -2.45 0.48
C TYR A 70 5.58 -2.88 -0.58
N VAL A 71 6.04 -3.33 -1.74
CA VAL A 71 5.18 -3.99 -2.74
C VAL A 71 4.63 -5.30 -2.18
N ALA A 72 5.49 -6.14 -1.59
CA ALA A 72 5.07 -7.37 -0.96
C ALA A 72 4.09 -7.11 0.21
N ALA A 73 4.35 -6.11 1.04
CA ALA A 73 3.45 -5.71 2.12
C ALA A 73 2.06 -5.30 1.59
N ALA A 74 2.00 -4.51 0.51
CA ALA A 74 0.74 -4.16 -0.12
C ALA A 74 -0.02 -5.38 -0.65
N VAL A 75 0.65 -6.26 -1.40
CA VAL A 75 0.04 -7.45 -2.03
C VAL A 75 -0.41 -8.46 -0.98
N VAL A 76 0.47 -8.83 -0.05
CA VAL A 76 0.17 -9.77 1.04
C VAL A 76 -0.89 -9.17 1.96
N GLY A 77 -0.81 -7.87 2.22
CA GLY A 77 -1.79 -7.16 3.03
C GLY A 77 -3.21 -7.30 2.48
N VAL A 78 -3.39 -6.98 1.19
CA VAL A 78 -4.66 -7.16 0.47
C VAL A 78 -5.09 -8.63 0.48
N ALA A 79 -4.18 -9.57 0.20
CA ALA A 79 -4.50 -11.00 0.20
C ALA A 79 -4.99 -11.50 1.57
N LEU A 80 -4.41 -11.02 2.67
CA LEU A 80 -4.84 -11.40 4.02
C LEU A 80 -6.19 -10.78 4.42
N VAL A 81 -6.52 -9.60 3.90
CA VAL A 81 -7.82 -8.96 4.13
C VAL A 81 -8.94 -9.69 3.40
N PHE A 82 -8.71 -10.14 2.16
CA PHE A 82 -9.75 -10.70 1.29
C PHE A 82 -9.69 -12.22 1.11
N GLY A 83 -8.58 -12.87 1.48
CA GLY A 83 -8.37 -14.32 1.31
C GLY A 83 -8.52 -15.15 2.57
N GLY A 84 -8.78 -14.52 3.72
CA GLY A 84 -9.03 -15.20 4.99
C GLY A 84 -10.49 -15.57 5.18
N ASP A 85 -11.07 -16.37 4.27
CA ASP A 85 -12.40 -16.98 4.41
C ASP A 85 -12.31 -18.34 5.13
#